data_AF-A0A432GCE4-F1
#
_entry.id   AF-A0A432GCE4-F1
#
_cell.length_a   1.000
_cell.length_b   1.000
_cell.length_c   1.000
_cell.angle_alpha   90.00
_cell.angle_beta   90.00
_cell.angle_gamma   90.00
#
_symmetry.space_group_name_H-M   'P 1'
#
loop_
_entity.id
_entity.type
_entity.pdbx_description
1 polymer ?
#
loop_
_entity_poly.entity_id
_entity_poly.type
_entity_poly.pdbx_seq_one_letter_code
_entity_poly.pdbx_strand_id
1 'polypeptide(L)' 'IVLTAVAAMAGGFFILDDPIFSGLAVSLIFGLLVSTLLTLVVIPVVYYGVMKKRVKKILAMED' A
#
# COMPACT_ATOMS: atom_id res chain seq x y z
N ILE A 1 -2.55 -6.41 -5.22
CA ILE A 1 -2.54 -6.04 -3.79
C ILE A 1 -3.90 -6.17 -3.12
N VAL A 2 -5.01 -5.89 -3.81
CA VAL A 2 -6.36 -5.95 -3.22
C VAL A 2 -6.70 -7.36 -2.70
N LEU A 3 -6.58 -8.40 -3.52
CA LEU A 3 -6.83 -9.79 -3.08
C LEU A 3 -5.93 -10.20 -1.90
N THR A 4 -4.65 -9.83 -1.94
CA THR A 4 -3.69 -10.09 -0.87
C THR A 4 -4.09 -9.40 0.44
N ALA A 5 -4.46 -8.13 0.37
CA ALA A 5 -4.90 -7.36 1.53
C ALA A 5 -6.18 -7.95 2.13
N VAL A 6 -7.14 -8.34 1.29
CA VAL A 6 -8.38 -8.99 1.73
C VAL A 6 -8.11 -10.32 2.40
N ALA A 7 -7.25 -11.17 1.83
CA ALA A 7 -6.87 -12.44 2.43
C ALA A 7 -6.18 -12.27 3.80
N ALA A 8 -5.29 -11.28 3.93
CA ALA A 8 -4.62 -10.98 5.20
C ALA A 8 -5.57 -10.41 6.26
N MET A 9 -6.48 -9.50 5.87
CA MET A 9 -7.51 -8.99 6.77
C MET A 9 -8.46 -10.09 7.24
N ALA A 10 -8.87 -11.00 6.33
CA ALA A 10 -9.67 -12.17 6.68
C ALA A 10 -8.98 -13.05 7.74
N GLY A 11 -7.67 -13.28 7.62
CA GLY A 11 -6.89 -13.98 8.65
C GLY A 11 -6.80 -13.20 9.98
N GLY A 12 -6.72 -11.87 9.92
CA GLY A 12 -6.72 -11.01 11.11
C GLY A 12 -8.05 -11.06 11.88
N PHE A 13 -9.19 -11.22 11.21
CA PHE A 13 -10.49 -11.37 11.86
C PHE A 13 -10.58 -12.63 12.72
N PHE A 14 -9.94 -13.73 12.32
CA PHE A 14 -9.91 -14.96 13.13
C PHE A 14 -9.14 -14.82 14.45
N ILE A 15 -8.14 -13.93 14.51
CA ILE A 15 -7.30 -13.72 15.69
C ILE A 15 -7.93 -12.69 16.64
N LEU A 16 -8.99 -12.00 16.20
CA LEU A 16 -9.63 -10.90 16.92
C LEU A 16 -10.44 -11.38 18.14
N ASP A 17 -10.94 -12.63 18.07
CA ASP A 17 -11.71 -13.28 19.14
C ASP A 17 -10.85 -13.67 20.35
N ASP A 18 -9.53 -13.74 20.20
CA ASP A 18 -8.61 -14.07 21.28
C ASP A 18 -8.19 -12.81 22.07
N PRO A 19 -8.50 -12.72 23.39
CA PRO A 19 -8.22 -11.53 24.21
C PRO A 19 -6.73 -11.14 24.29
N ILE A 20 -5.82 -12.09 24.04
CA ILE A 20 -4.37 -11.88 24.07
C ILE A 20 -3.88 -11.14 22.81
N PHE A 21 -4.50 -11.40 21.66
CA PHE A 21 -4.06 -10.87 20.36
C PHE A 21 -5.00 -9.81 19.77
N SER A 22 -6.12 -9.51 20.42
CA SER A 22 -7.11 -8.53 19.97
C SER A 22 -6.49 -7.17 19.58
N GLY A 23 -5.58 -6.63 20.41
CA GLY A 23 -4.89 -5.37 20.10
C GLY A 23 -3.95 -5.44 18.88
N LEU A 24 -3.30 -6.60 18.67
CA LEU A 24 -2.46 -6.86 17.51
C LEU A 24 -3.32 -6.97 16.24
N ALA A 25 -4.43 -7.72 16.32
CA ALA A 25 -5.33 -7.95 15.20
C ALA A 25 -5.89 -6.63 14.66
N VAL A 26 -6.38 -5.74 15.55
CA VAL A 26 -6.88 -4.42 15.15
C VAL A 26 -5.79 -3.58 14.49
N SER A 27 -4.59 -3.55 15.07
CA SER A 27 -3.46 -2.80 14.52
C SER A 27 -3.05 -3.29 13.14
N LEU A 28 -3.05 -4.62 12.93
CA LEU A 28 -2.68 -5.25 11.67
C LEU A 28 -3.72 -4.97 10.58
N ILE A 29 -5.01 -5.16 10.87
CA ILE A 29 -6.11 -4.94 9.91
C ILE A 29 -6.12 -3.47 9.48
N PHE A 30 -6.06 -2.55 10.44
CA PHE A 30 -6.09 -1.12 10.15
C PHE A 30 -4.83 -0.65 9.42
N GLY A 31 -3.65 -1.12 9.85
CA GLY A 31 -2.38 -0.83 9.21
C GLY A 31 -2.32 -1.34 7.77
N LEU A 32 -2.82 -2.56 7.51
CA LEU A 32 -2.95 -3.11 6.16
C LEU A 32 -3.90 -2.31 5.30
N LEU A 33 -5.07 -1.95 5.83
CA LEU A 33 -6.06 -1.16 5.10
C LEU A 33 -5.47 0.20 4.68
N VAL A 34 -4.89 0.95 5.61
CA VAL A 34 -4.28 2.26 5.32
C VAL A 34 -3.09 2.12 4.38
N SER A 35 -2.21 1.13 4.60
CA SER A 35 -1.05 0.90 3.73
C SER A 35 -1.45 0.53 2.30
N THR A 36 -2.52 -0.24 2.14
CA THR A 36 -3.03 -0.62 0.81
C THR A 36 -3.58 0.59 0.06
N LEU A 37 -4.39 1.42 0.73
CA LEU A 37 -4.91 2.66 0.16
C LEU A 37 -3.78 3.64 -0.18
N LEU A 38 -2.84 3.82 0.75
CA LEU A 38 -1.68 4.68 0.54
C LEU A 38 -0.84 4.19 -0.64
N THR A 39 -0.64 2.88 -0.78
CA THR A 39 0.10 2.28 -1.89
C THR A 39 -0.58 2.55 -3.23
N LEU A 40 -1.92 2.43 -3.31
CA LEU A 40 -2.67 2.71 -4.53
C LEU A 40 -2.55 4.17 -4.99
N VAL A 41 -2.35 5.11 -4.06
CA VAL A 41 -2.23 6.55 -4.36
C VAL A 41 -0.78 6.98 -4.55
N VAL A 42 0.12 6.57 -3.66
CA VAL A 42 1.51 7.00 -3.64
C VAL A 42 2.28 6.47 -4.84
N ILE A 43 2.10 5.19 -5.21
CA ILE A 43 2.80 4.62 -6.37
C ILE A 43 2.55 5.42 -7.65
N PRO A 44 1.30 5.67 -8.09
CA PRO A 44 1.07 6.44 -9.31
C PRO A 44 1.57 7.88 -9.17
N VAL A 45 1.32 8.56 -8.05
CA VAL A 45 1.78 9.95 -7.84
C VAL A 45 3.30 10.06 -7.99
N VAL A 46 4.05 9.18 -7.34
CA VAL A 46 5.51 9.15 -7.43
C VAL A 46 5.96 8.74 -8.83
N TYR A 47 5.32 7.73 -9.44
CA TYR A 47 5.64 7.25 -10.78
C TYR A 47 5.48 8.38 -11.83
N TYR A 48 4.37 9.11 -11.82
CA TYR A 48 4.15 10.25 -12.72
C TYR A 48 5.16 11.37 -12.46
N GLY A 49 5.44 11.69 -11.20
CA GLY A 49 6.39 12.73 -10.82
C GLY A 49 7.81 12.43 -11.29
N VAL A 50 8.27 11.18 -11.16
CA VAL A 50 9.61 10.74 -11.57
C VAL A 50 9.69 10.53 -13.08
N MET A 51 8.71 9.87 -13.69
CA MET A 51 8.74 9.56 -15.13
C MET A 51 8.68 10.83 -15.98
N LYS A 52 7.87 11.83 -15.59
CA LYS A 52 7.83 13.13 -16.29
C LYS A 52 9.20 13.83 -16.28
N LYS A 53 9.93 13.76 -15.15
CA LYS A 53 11.30 14.31 -15.06
C LYS A 53 12.28 13.52 -15.93
N ARG A 54 12.14 12.19 -15.98
CA ARG A 54 13.03 11.32 -16.78
C ARG A 54 12.87 11.54 -18.28
N VAL A 55 11.63 11.60 -18.79
CA VAL A 55 11.37 11.86 -20.22
C VAL A 55 11.91 13.23 -20.63
N LYS A 56 11.66 14.28 -19.83
CA LYS A 56 12.21 15.62 -20.09
C LYS A 56 13.74 15.62 -20.13
N LYS A 57 14.40 14.85 -19.26
CA LYS A 57 15.85 14.73 -19.23
C LYS A 57 16.40 14.03 -20.48
N ILE A 58 15.75 12.97 -20.95
CA ILE A 58 16.18 12.23 -22.16
C ILE A 58 16.06 13.11 -23.40
N LEU A 59 14.92 13.79 -23.58
CA LEU A 59 14.72 14.69 -24.73
C LEU A 59 15.75 15.82 -24.76
N ALA A 60 16.07 16.42 -23.61
CA ALA A 60 17.09 17.48 -23.52
C ALA A 60 18.55 17.00 -23.70
N MET A 61 18.78 15.69 -23.84
CA MET A 61 20.09 15.12 -24.19
C MET A 61 20.20 14.78 -25.68
N GLU A 62 19.09 14.89 -26.43
CA GLU A 62 19.01 14.66 -27.87
C GLU A 62 19.19 15.97 -28.68
N ASP A 63 19.15 17.12 -28.00
CA ASP A 63 19.51 18.46 -28.50
C ASP A 63 20.97 18.83 -28.16
#